data_AF-S4P781-F1
#
_entry.id   AF-S4P781-F1
#
_cell.length_a   1.000
_cell.length_b   1.000
_cell.length_c   1.000
_cell.angle_alpha   90.00
_cell.angle_beta   90.00
_cell.angle_gamma   90.00
#
_symmetry.space_group_name_H-M   'P 1'
#
loop_
_entity.id
_entity.type
_entity.pdbx_description
1 polymer ?
#
loop_
_entity_poly.entity_id
_entity_poly.type
_entity_poly.pdbx_seq_one_letter_code
_entity_poly.pdbx_strand_id
1 'polypeptide(L)'
;MAHSIPTKDNLVENCIIDTKEAVIKSANQNGQTEVQSNEKNTEKRKLSTEENSNPNIKKAKLDEPCVRPKGVGKVHKGATFWPTTLRQKLCTCRECITMYKDLSVLFLIDPEDTVTAYENLGKQKIDGKPVSQYEKGLEALSSLDRIQQINALTEYNKMRDKLLDFLKSFKDRREVVKEEDIKAFFAGMKPKREPDGVYFCR
;
A
#
# COMPACT_ATOMS: atom_id res chain seq x y z
N MET A 1 -9.28 64.84 15.28
CA MET A 1 -10.31 63.86 14.90
C MET A 1 -9.88 62.52 15.51
N ALA A 2 -10.01 62.36 16.83
CA ALA A 2 -11.18 61.80 17.52
C ALA A 2 -11.51 60.37 17.01
N HIS A 3 -11.18 59.41 17.87
CA HIS A 3 -11.37 57.97 17.77
C HIS A 3 -12.83 57.55 17.47
N SER A 4 -13.02 56.41 16.81
CA SER A 4 -13.94 55.38 17.29
C SER A 4 -13.81 54.05 16.53
N ILE A 5 -13.60 53.01 17.32
CA ILE A 5 -13.70 51.58 17.00
C ILE A 5 -15.19 51.21 17.02
N PRO A 6 -15.70 50.36 16.11
CA PRO A 6 -16.97 49.68 16.34
C PRO A 6 -16.72 48.33 17.02
N THR A 7 -17.31 48.17 18.20
CA THR A 7 -17.40 46.94 18.99
C THR A 7 -18.53 46.03 18.51
N LYS A 8 -18.24 44.72 18.57
CA LYS A 8 -19.11 43.56 18.84
C LYS A 8 -20.61 43.69 18.53
N ASP A 9 -21.08 42.84 17.62
CA ASP A 9 -22.39 42.21 17.77
C ASP A 9 -22.27 40.69 17.59
N ASN A 10 -23.06 40.04 18.44
CA ASN A 10 -23.07 38.64 18.80
C ASN A 10 -24.21 37.97 18.02
N LEU A 11 -23.92 36.93 17.24
CA LEU A 11 -24.95 36.00 16.76
C LEU A 11 -24.39 34.58 16.84
N VAL A 12 -24.74 33.98 17.97
CA VAL A 12 -24.71 32.54 18.23
C VAL A 12 -25.61 31.88 17.20
N GLU A 13 -25.04 31.16 16.24
CA GLU A 13 -25.79 30.24 15.41
C GLU A 13 -25.60 28.83 15.99
N ASN A 14 -26.67 28.34 16.60
CA ASN A 14 -26.74 27.05 17.28
C ASN A 14 -26.70 25.91 16.24
N CYS A 15 -25.65 25.08 16.27
CA CYS A 15 -25.75 23.73 15.72
C CYS A 15 -26.49 22.84 16.71
N ILE A 16 -27.81 22.72 16.52
CA ILE A 16 -28.63 21.67 17.13
C ILE A 16 -28.19 20.35 16.50
N ILE A 17 -27.52 19.51 17.28
CA ILE A 17 -27.29 18.12 16.89
C ILE A 17 -28.34 17.30 17.63
N ASP A 18 -29.39 16.92 16.91
CA ASP A 18 -30.41 15.99 17.38
C ASP A 18 -29.75 14.71 17.88
N THR A 19 -30.03 14.37 19.14
CA THR A 19 -29.64 13.13 19.77
C THR A 19 -30.40 11.97 19.14
N LYS A 20 -29.72 11.20 18.28
CA LYS A 20 -30.06 9.80 18.04
C LYS A 20 -28.94 8.91 18.55
N GLU A 21 -29.34 8.11 19.51
CA GLU A 21 -28.59 7.18 20.33
C GLU A 21 -27.84 6.16 19.45
N ALA A 22 -26.50 6.19 19.49
CA ALA A 22 -25.65 5.12 18.98
C ALA A 22 -24.83 4.56 20.13
N VAL A 23 -25.35 3.48 20.71
CA VAL A 23 -24.69 2.63 21.70
C VAL A 23 -23.50 1.95 21.03
N ILE A 24 -22.28 2.41 21.30
CA ILE A 24 -21.07 1.66 20.96
C ILE A 24 -20.87 0.60 22.05
N LYS A 25 -21.38 -0.61 21.78
CA LYS A 25 -21.01 -1.83 22.52
C LYS A 25 -19.60 -2.24 22.09
N SER A 26 -18.70 -2.33 23.07
CA SER A 26 -17.46 -3.08 22.92
C SER A 26 -17.78 -4.56 22.73
N ALA A 27 -17.29 -5.15 21.64
CA ALA A 27 -17.23 -6.59 21.47
C ALA A 27 -15.81 -6.95 21.02
N ASN A 28 -15.11 -7.59 21.94
CA ASN A 28 -13.89 -8.35 21.70
C ASN A 28 -14.33 -9.70 21.11
N GLN A 29 -13.83 -10.10 19.94
CA GLN A 29 -13.94 -11.47 19.46
C GLN A 29 -12.92 -11.79 18.36
N ASN A 30 -12.14 -12.83 18.64
CA ASN A 30 -11.47 -13.70 17.68
C ASN A 30 -12.48 -14.38 16.74
N GLY A 31 -11.99 -14.82 15.58
CA GLY A 31 -12.69 -15.70 14.63
C GLY A 31 -12.88 -15.00 13.29
N GLN A 32 -12.15 -15.39 12.24
CA GLN A 32 -12.68 -16.32 11.23
C GLN A 32 -14.17 -16.11 10.96
N THR A 33 -14.55 -15.60 9.78
CA THR A 33 -15.72 -16.05 9.00
C THR A 33 -15.69 -15.41 7.60
N GLU A 34 -15.61 -16.29 6.61
CA GLU A 34 -16.39 -16.34 5.37
C GLU A 34 -16.75 -15.04 4.64
N VAL A 35 -16.13 -14.91 3.47
CA VAL A 35 -16.54 -14.01 2.39
C VAL A 35 -17.73 -14.65 1.68
N GLN A 36 -18.92 -14.04 1.81
CA GLN A 36 -19.99 -14.28 0.85
C GLN A 36 -19.79 -13.40 -0.38
N SER A 37 -19.70 -14.12 -1.49
CA SER A 37 -19.57 -13.69 -2.88
C SER A 37 -20.75 -12.86 -3.37
N ASN A 38 -20.43 -11.75 -4.05
CA ASN A 38 -21.15 -11.36 -5.26
C ASN A 38 -20.15 -10.89 -6.33
N GLU A 39 -20.00 -11.77 -7.31
CA GLU A 39 -19.64 -11.62 -8.73
C GLU A 39 -19.59 -10.19 -9.31
N LYS A 40 -18.72 -9.80 -10.25
CA LYS A 40 -17.82 -10.47 -11.20
C LYS A 40 -16.83 -9.39 -11.70
N ASN A 41 -15.52 -9.61 -11.66
CA ASN A 41 -14.64 -9.27 -12.78
C ASN A 41 -13.27 -9.97 -12.61
N THR A 42 -13.21 -11.23 -13.04
CA THR A 42 -11.96 -11.99 -13.15
C THR A 42 -11.45 -11.88 -14.58
N GLU A 43 -10.63 -10.87 -14.86
CA GLU A 43 -9.73 -10.94 -16.02
C GLU A 43 -8.51 -11.79 -15.66
N LYS A 44 -8.71 -13.10 -15.69
CA LYS A 44 -7.62 -14.05 -15.96
C LYS A 44 -7.18 -13.78 -17.40
N ARG A 45 -5.90 -13.44 -17.61
CA ARG A 45 -5.28 -13.27 -18.93
C ARG A 45 -5.61 -14.50 -19.79
N LYS A 46 -6.53 -14.35 -20.74
CA LYS A 46 -6.85 -15.37 -21.75
C LYS A 46 -5.61 -15.60 -22.61
N LEU A 47 -5.16 -16.86 -22.70
CA LEU A 47 -4.35 -17.30 -23.82
C LEU A 47 -5.29 -17.41 -25.02
N SER A 48 -5.29 -16.41 -25.89
CA SER A 48 -6.13 -16.40 -27.09
C SER A 48 -5.54 -17.33 -28.15
N THR A 49 -6.16 -18.49 -28.31
CA THR A 49 -6.11 -19.30 -29.54
C THR A 49 -7.22 -18.79 -30.44
N GLU A 50 -6.93 -17.90 -31.40
CA GLU A 50 -7.81 -17.70 -32.57
C GLU A 50 -6.97 -17.48 -33.82
N GLU A 51 -7.25 -18.31 -34.82
CA GLU A 51 -6.75 -18.19 -36.17
C GLU A 51 -7.59 -17.17 -36.95
N ASN A 52 -6.85 -16.35 -37.70
CA ASN A 52 -7.09 -15.97 -39.10
C ASN A 52 -7.43 -14.49 -39.45
N SER A 53 -6.51 -13.95 -40.28
CA SER A 53 -6.69 -13.01 -41.41
C SER A 53 -6.91 -11.51 -41.16
N ASN A 54 -5.84 -10.73 -40.98
CA ASN A 54 -5.02 -10.16 -42.06
C ASN A 54 -3.95 -9.19 -41.50
N PRO A 55 -2.73 -9.13 -42.06
CA PRO A 55 -1.56 -8.63 -41.35
C PRO A 55 -1.16 -7.23 -41.85
N ASN A 56 -1.07 -6.26 -40.94
CA ASN A 56 -0.22 -5.09 -41.15
C ASN A 56 0.62 -4.83 -39.90
N ILE A 57 1.39 -5.84 -39.53
CA ILE A 57 2.57 -5.68 -38.69
C ILE A 57 3.74 -6.06 -39.60
N LYS A 58 4.60 -5.08 -39.86
CA LYS A 58 5.84 -5.23 -40.62
C LYS A 58 6.54 -6.48 -40.11
N LYS A 59 6.59 -7.53 -40.93
CA LYS A 59 7.36 -8.75 -40.66
C LYS A 59 8.81 -8.32 -40.48
N ALA A 60 9.26 -8.21 -39.24
CA ALA A 60 10.67 -8.10 -38.95
C ALA A 60 11.32 -9.37 -39.49
N LYS A 61 12.32 -9.16 -40.34
CA LYS A 61 13.08 -10.17 -41.06
C LYS A 61 13.75 -11.10 -40.03
N LEU A 62 13.16 -12.27 -39.79
CA LEU A 62 13.64 -13.27 -38.84
C LEU A 62 14.81 -14.07 -39.43
N ASP A 63 15.88 -13.37 -39.80
CA ASP A 63 17.14 -13.97 -40.24
C ASP A 63 18.31 -13.40 -39.42
N GLU A 64 18.06 -13.02 -38.16
CA GLU A 64 19.16 -12.72 -37.24
C GLU A 64 19.82 -14.02 -36.76
N PRO A 65 21.17 -14.07 -36.70
CA PRO A 65 21.89 -15.26 -36.26
C PRO A 65 21.52 -15.61 -34.82
N CYS A 66 21.29 -16.90 -34.57
CA CYS A 66 20.94 -17.41 -33.25
C CYS A 66 22.05 -17.09 -32.23
N VAL A 67 21.73 -16.28 -31.22
CA VAL A 67 22.64 -15.85 -30.14
C VAL A 67 22.76 -16.90 -29.02
N ARG A 68 22.00 -18.00 -29.12
CA ARG A 68 22.05 -19.10 -28.14
C ARG A 68 23.48 -19.69 -28.10
N PRO A 69 24.12 -19.78 -26.92
CA PRO A 69 25.42 -20.42 -26.78
C PRO A 69 25.38 -21.86 -27.32
N LYS A 70 26.30 -22.19 -28.23
CA LYS A 70 26.47 -23.55 -28.74
C LYS A 70 27.64 -24.20 -28.01
N GLY A 71 27.45 -25.41 -27.46
CA GLY A 71 28.49 -26.15 -26.74
C GLY A 71 28.64 -25.74 -25.26
N VAL A 72 27.63 -26.05 -24.44
CA VAL A 72 27.68 -25.78 -22.99
C VAL A 72 28.64 -26.78 -22.33
N GLY A 73 29.89 -26.34 -22.06
CA GLY A 73 30.95 -27.21 -21.54
C GLY A 73 30.94 -27.43 -20.02
N LYS A 74 30.19 -26.63 -19.25
CA LYS A 74 30.10 -26.75 -17.79
C LYS A 74 28.66 -26.70 -17.32
N VAL A 75 28.21 -27.81 -16.75
CA VAL A 75 26.93 -27.90 -16.03
C VAL A 75 27.23 -27.51 -14.57
N HIS A 76 26.76 -26.34 -14.16
CA HIS A 76 26.83 -25.93 -12.75
C HIS A 76 25.76 -26.68 -11.96
N LYS A 77 26.15 -27.32 -10.85
CA LYS A 77 25.22 -27.94 -9.90
C LYS A 77 24.96 -26.95 -8.76
N GLY A 78 23.70 -26.63 -8.51
CA GLY A 78 23.29 -25.73 -7.43
C GLY A 78 22.36 -24.60 -7.89
N ALA A 79 21.93 -23.77 -6.96
CA ALA A 79 21.14 -22.58 -7.26
C ALA A 79 21.99 -21.58 -8.06
N THR A 80 21.45 -21.08 -9.17
CA THR A 80 22.10 -20.08 -10.02
C THR A 80 21.30 -18.79 -9.95
N PHE A 81 21.97 -17.70 -9.59
CA PHE A 81 21.40 -16.35 -9.64
C PHE A 81 21.65 -15.75 -11.02
N TRP A 82 20.61 -15.18 -11.61
CA TRP A 82 20.68 -14.58 -12.93
C TRP A 82 20.58 -13.06 -12.83
N PRO A 83 21.26 -12.30 -13.69
CA PRO A 83 21.14 -10.85 -13.71
C PRO A 83 19.72 -10.43 -14.14
N THR A 84 19.28 -9.25 -13.71
CA THR A 84 17.98 -8.67 -14.09
C THR A 84 17.79 -8.58 -15.61
N THR A 85 18.88 -8.45 -16.36
CA THR A 85 18.89 -8.38 -17.83
C THR A 85 18.90 -9.73 -18.54
N LEU A 86 18.76 -10.86 -17.83
CA LEU A 86 18.70 -12.20 -18.45
C LEU A 86 17.69 -12.25 -19.60
N ARG A 87 16.46 -11.78 -19.37
CA ARG A 87 15.38 -11.91 -20.35
C ARG A 87 15.74 -11.28 -21.71
N GLN A 88 16.52 -10.19 -21.69
CA GLN A 88 17.02 -9.50 -22.88
C GLN A 88 18.15 -10.26 -23.61
N LYS A 89 18.83 -11.18 -22.93
CA LYS A 89 19.92 -12.00 -23.49
C LYS A 89 19.43 -13.35 -24.05
N LEU A 90 18.16 -13.71 -23.80
CA LEU A 90 17.56 -14.92 -24.37
C LEU A 90 17.32 -14.74 -25.87
N CYS A 91 17.63 -15.75 -26.66
CA CYS A 91 17.48 -15.68 -28.10
C CYS A 91 16.01 -15.85 -28.50
N THR A 92 15.51 -14.97 -29.36
CA THR A 92 14.11 -14.97 -29.83
C THR A 92 13.97 -15.42 -31.28
N CYS A 93 14.95 -16.16 -31.82
CA CYS A 93 14.84 -16.74 -33.15
C CYS A 93 13.75 -17.84 -33.20
N ARG A 94 13.28 -18.19 -34.39
CA ARG A 94 12.18 -19.17 -34.59
C ARG A 94 12.46 -20.51 -33.89
N GLU A 95 13.67 -21.03 -34.03
CA GLU A 95 14.08 -22.29 -33.40
C GLU A 95 14.03 -22.23 -31.87
N CYS A 96 14.50 -21.12 -31.27
CA CYS A 96 14.48 -20.95 -29.82
C CYS A 96 13.05 -20.75 -29.29
N ILE A 97 12.22 -19.98 -30.01
CA ILE A 97 10.80 -19.82 -29.64
C ILE A 97 10.05 -21.15 -29.66
N THR A 98 10.26 -21.99 -30.69
CA THR A 98 9.65 -23.32 -30.74
C THR A 98 10.13 -24.18 -29.58
N MET A 99 11.43 -24.20 -29.29
CA MET A 99 11.95 -24.92 -28.12
C MET A 99 11.33 -24.43 -26.80
N TYR A 100 11.18 -23.12 -26.60
CA TYR A 100 10.55 -22.58 -25.38
C TYR A 100 9.07 -22.96 -25.27
N LYS A 101 8.36 -23.11 -26.41
CA LYS A 101 6.99 -23.64 -26.44
C LYS A 101 6.96 -25.10 -26.02
N ASP A 102 7.81 -25.92 -26.63
CA ASP A 102 7.88 -27.36 -26.37
C ASP A 102 8.24 -27.64 -24.90
N LEU A 103 9.10 -26.80 -24.31
CA LEU A 103 9.49 -26.86 -22.91
C LEU A 103 8.52 -26.12 -21.97
N SER A 104 7.45 -25.50 -22.47
CA SER A 104 6.46 -24.73 -21.68
C SER A 104 7.05 -23.55 -20.87
N VAL A 105 8.15 -22.96 -21.32
CA VAL A 105 8.87 -21.86 -20.63
C VAL A 105 8.89 -20.54 -21.42
N LEU A 106 7.92 -20.35 -22.33
CA LEU A 106 7.80 -19.12 -23.11
C LEU A 106 7.80 -17.83 -22.29
N PHE A 107 7.27 -17.90 -21.07
CA PHE A 107 7.18 -16.78 -20.14
C PHE A 107 8.55 -16.16 -19.78
N LEU A 108 9.65 -16.91 -19.94
CA LEU A 108 11.00 -16.41 -19.66
C LEU A 108 11.42 -15.23 -20.54
N ILE A 109 10.84 -15.09 -21.73
CA ILE A 109 11.14 -13.98 -22.65
C ILE A 109 10.26 -12.76 -22.36
N ASP A 110 9.12 -12.93 -21.70
CA ASP A 110 8.17 -11.84 -21.43
C ASP A 110 8.78 -10.88 -20.38
N PRO A 111 9.09 -9.62 -20.73
CA PRO A 111 9.61 -8.64 -19.77
C PRO A 111 8.57 -8.28 -18.70
N GLU A 112 7.27 -8.41 -19.02
CA GLU A 112 6.17 -8.10 -18.12
C GLU A 112 5.85 -9.27 -17.16
N ASP A 113 6.49 -10.43 -17.35
CA ASP A 113 6.37 -11.57 -16.44
C ASP A 113 7.52 -11.57 -15.40
N THR A 114 7.71 -10.40 -14.78
CA THR A 114 8.62 -10.21 -13.64
C THR A 114 7.80 -9.82 -12.42
N VAL A 115 8.23 -10.23 -11.22
CA VAL A 115 7.59 -9.80 -9.96
C VAL A 115 7.48 -8.27 -9.90
N THR A 116 8.53 -7.57 -10.32
CA THR A 116 8.54 -6.11 -10.41
C THR A 116 7.48 -5.55 -11.36
N ALA A 117 7.27 -6.15 -12.54
CA ALA A 117 6.20 -5.74 -13.45
C ALA A 117 4.81 -5.98 -12.84
N TYR A 118 4.60 -7.10 -12.14
CA TYR A 118 3.35 -7.36 -11.41
C TYR A 118 3.13 -6.37 -10.26
N GLU A 119 4.16 -6.05 -9.49
CA GLU A 119 4.10 -5.04 -8.42
C GLU A 119 3.75 -3.66 -8.98
N ASN A 120 4.39 -3.26 -10.08
CA ASN A 120 4.13 -1.97 -10.74
C ASN A 120 2.72 -1.91 -11.32
N LEU A 121 2.24 -3.00 -11.94
CA LEU A 121 0.86 -3.11 -12.40
C LEU A 121 -0.13 -2.98 -11.23
N GLY A 122 0.22 -3.56 -10.07
CA GLY A 122 -0.55 -3.40 -8.83
C GLY A 122 -0.62 -1.94 -8.38
N LYS A 123 0.51 -1.23 -8.38
CA LYS A 123 0.59 0.20 -8.00
C LYS A 123 -0.19 1.11 -8.96
N GLN A 124 -0.05 0.91 -10.26
CA GLN A 124 -0.76 1.72 -11.26
C GLN A 124 -2.30 1.60 -11.16
N LYS A 125 -2.81 0.44 -10.73
CA LYS A 125 -4.25 0.26 -10.47
C LYS A 125 -4.76 1.05 -9.28
N ILE A 126 -3.87 1.42 -8.36
CA ILE A 126 -4.15 2.25 -7.18
C ILE A 126 -4.10 3.74 -7.57
N ASP A 127 -3.11 4.14 -8.38
CA ASP A 127 -2.86 5.53 -8.77
C ASP A 127 -4.05 6.19 -9.50
N GLY A 128 -4.92 5.41 -10.14
CA GLY A 128 -6.14 5.90 -10.81
C GLY A 128 -7.36 6.10 -9.91
N LYS A 129 -7.27 5.76 -8.62
CA LYS A 129 -8.34 5.94 -7.63
C LYS A 129 -8.01 7.09 -6.68
N PRO A 130 -9.03 7.80 -6.16
CA PRO A 130 -8.78 8.80 -5.12
C PRO A 130 -8.16 8.11 -3.91
N VAL A 131 -6.90 8.44 -3.63
CA VAL A 131 -6.14 7.88 -2.50
C VAL A 131 -6.87 8.22 -1.20
N SER A 132 -7.30 7.18 -0.48
CA SER A 132 -7.98 7.30 0.81
C SER A 132 -7.08 8.00 1.84
N GLN A 133 -7.67 8.70 2.82
CA GLN A 133 -6.90 9.22 3.96
C GLN A 133 -6.10 8.11 4.67
N TYR A 134 -6.66 6.90 4.73
CA TYR A 134 -5.99 5.73 5.29
C TYR A 134 -4.71 5.39 4.50
N GLU A 135 -4.81 5.39 3.18
CA GLU A 135 -3.71 5.04 2.29
C GLU A 135 -2.61 6.10 2.30
N LYS A 136 -2.96 7.39 2.34
CA LYS A 136 -2.01 8.48 2.59
C LYS A 136 -1.28 8.32 3.92
N GLY A 137 -1.99 7.86 4.96
CA GLY A 137 -1.39 7.56 6.26
C GLY A 137 -0.39 6.42 6.20
N LEU A 138 -0.71 5.34 5.48
CA LEU A 138 0.20 4.22 5.26
C LEU A 138 1.42 4.62 4.43
N GLU A 139 1.25 5.42 3.38
CA GLU A 139 2.36 5.93 2.57
C GLU A 139 3.32 6.78 3.42
N ALA A 140 2.79 7.72 4.20
CA ALA A 140 3.58 8.53 5.12
C ALA A 140 4.36 7.67 6.13
N LEU A 141 3.71 6.66 6.72
CA LEU A 141 4.38 5.71 7.62
C LEU A 141 5.45 4.90 6.90
N SER A 142 5.19 4.44 5.68
CA SER A 142 6.14 3.63 4.90
C SER A 142 7.44 4.37 4.56
N SER A 143 7.41 5.71 4.56
CA SER A 143 8.57 6.56 4.28
C SER A 143 9.59 6.61 5.43
N LEU A 144 9.19 6.21 6.65
CA LEU A 144 10.01 6.21 7.85
C LEU A 144 10.83 4.92 8.00
N ASP A 145 11.93 4.93 8.76
CA ASP A 145 12.66 3.69 9.10
C ASP A 145 11.79 2.75 9.95
N ARG A 146 12.04 1.43 9.90
CA ARG A 146 11.26 0.43 10.64
C ARG A 146 11.17 0.71 12.14
N ILE A 147 12.26 1.15 12.76
CA ILE A 147 12.25 1.48 14.20
C ILE A 147 11.38 2.72 14.45
N GLN A 148 11.50 3.73 13.59
CA GLN A 148 10.70 4.94 13.67
C GLN A 148 9.21 4.66 13.46
N GLN A 149 8.85 3.77 12.53
CA GLN A 149 7.47 3.32 12.31
C GLN A 149 6.87 2.68 13.57
N ILE A 150 7.61 1.74 14.18
CA ILE A 150 7.17 1.05 15.40
C ILE A 150 6.98 2.05 16.54
N ASN A 151 7.94 2.95 16.74
CA ASN A 151 7.86 3.96 17.79
C ASN A 151 6.69 4.92 17.55
N ALA A 152 6.52 5.40 16.31
CA ALA A 152 5.42 6.30 15.95
C ALA A 152 4.05 5.65 16.19
N LEU A 153 3.87 4.40 15.77
CA LEU A 153 2.61 3.67 15.99
C LEU A 153 2.35 3.42 17.48
N THR A 154 3.40 3.06 18.22
CA THR A 154 3.30 2.81 19.66
C THR A 154 2.92 4.06 20.44
N GLU A 155 3.60 5.18 20.17
CA GLU A 155 3.30 6.47 20.81
C GLU A 155 1.93 7.03 20.41
N TYR A 156 1.53 6.84 19.14
CA TYR A 156 0.18 7.18 18.70
C TYR A 156 -0.89 6.41 19.48
N ASN A 157 -0.73 5.09 19.63
CA ASN A 157 -1.68 4.27 20.40
C ASN A 157 -1.72 4.71 21.87
N LYS A 158 -0.56 4.95 22.50
CA LYS A 158 -0.49 5.48 23.87
C LYS A 158 -1.19 6.83 24.00
N MET A 159 -1.00 7.74 23.05
CA MET A 159 -1.67 9.05 23.04
C MET A 159 -3.18 8.89 22.90
N ARG A 160 -3.63 8.04 21.96
CA ARG A 160 -5.04 7.73 21.72
C ARG A 160 -5.70 7.18 22.98
N ASP A 161 -5.10 6.18 23.61
CA ASP A 161 -5.69 5.52 24.78
C ASP A 161 -5.79 6.49 25.96
N LYS A 162 -4.75 7.30 26.21
CA LYS A 162 -4.79 8.37 27.24
C LYS A 162 -5.87 9.42 26.97
N LEU A 163 -6.05 9.80 25.70
CA LEU A 163 -7.07 10.76 25.32
C LEU A 163 -8.48 10.17 25.50
N LEU A 164 -8.68 8.90 25.14
CA LEU A 164 -9.94 8.21 25.35
C LEU A 164 -10.27 8.08 26.84
N ASP A 165 -9.29 7.75 27.68
CA ASP A 165 -9.47 7.68 29.14
C ASP A 165 -9.81 9.05 29.73
N PHE A 166 -9.13 10.10 29.26
CA PHE A 166 -9.45 11.48 29.65
C PHE A 166 -10.90 11.84 29.31
N LEU A 167 -11.32 11.63 28.06
CA LEU A 167 -12.68 11.90 27.59
C LEU A 167 -13.74 11.05 28.29
N LYS A 168 -13.41 9.79 28.61
CA LYS A 168 -14.29 8.89 29.37
C LYS A 168 -14.63 9.47 30.74
N SER A 169 -13.69 10.14 31.39
CA SER A 169 -13.93 10.77 32.68
C SER A 169 -15.01 11.88 32.63
N PHE A 170 -15.15 12.60 31.51
CA PHE A 170 -16.21 13.60 31.31
C PHE A 170 -17.56 12.94 31.07
N LYS A 171 -17.57 11.82 30.32
CA LYS A 171 -18.77 11.01 30.12
C LYS A 171 -19.33 10.53 31.47
N ASP A 172 -18.46 10.06 32.37
CA ASP A 172 -18.86 9.57 33.69
C ASP A 172 -19.38 10.71 34.59
N ARG A 173 -18.76 11.91 34.52
CA ARG A 173 -19.21 13.12 35.23
C ARG A 173 -20.44 13.80 34.60
N ARG A 174 -20.89 13.35 33.42
CA ARG A 174 -21.92 14.00 32.57
C ARG A 174 -21.60 15.47 32.28
N GLU A 175 -20.33 15.76 32.07
CA GLU A 175 -19.84 17.10 31.78
C GLU A 175 -19.56 17.26 30.28
N VAL A 176 -19.83 18.45 29.74
CA VAL A 176 -19.51 18.78 28.35
C VAL A 176 -18.04 19.15 28.25
N VAL A 177 -17.31 18.50 27.35
CA VAL A 177 -15.90 18.77 27.08
C VAL A 177 -15.75 20.14 26.42
N LYS A 178 -14.90 21.01 26.97
CA LYS A 178 -14.60 22.34 26.42
C LYS A 178 -13.24 22.36 25.73
N GLU A 179 -12.97 23.41 24.96
CA GLU A 179 -11.69 23.59 24.26
C GLU A 179 -10.52 23.72 25.25
N GLU A 180 -10.74 24.37 26.39
CA GLU A 180 -9.74 24.57 27.43
C GLU A 180 -9.28 23.23 28.04
N ASP A 181 -10.19 22.27 28.16
CA ASP A 181 -9.90 20.94 28.71
C ASP A 181 -8.94 20.15 27.81
N ILE A 182 -9.19 20.19 26.49
CA ILE A 182 -8.34 19.54 25.49
C ILE A 182 -6.96 20.21 25.45
N LYS A 183 -6.91 21.55 25.48
CA LYS A 183 -5.65 22.30 25.52
C LYS A 183 -4.85 21.97 26.78
N ALA A 184 -5.50 21.91 27.95
CA ALA A 184 -4.85 21.56 29.20
C ALA A 184 -4.30 20.12 29.18
N PHE A 185 -5.04 19.17 28.60
CA PHE A 185 -4.59 17.79 28.43
C PHE A 185 -3.30 17.70 27.61
N PHE A 186 -3.26 18.33 26.42
CA PHE A 186 -2.07 18.30 25.57
C PHE A 186 -0.91 19.14 26.15
N ALA A 187 -1.19 20.23 26.88
CA ALA A 187 -0.16 20.98 27.61
C ALA A 187 0.52 20.14 28.71
N GLY A 188 -0.20 19.19 29.31
CA GLY A 188 0.34 18.23 30.29
C GLY A 188 1.18 17.11 29.68
N MET A 189 1.06 16.84 28.37
CA MET A 189 1.86 15.83 27.68
C MET A 189 3.26 16.36 27.40
N LYS A 190 4.22 16.02 28.26
CA LYS A 190 5.63 16.36 28.02
C LYS A 190 6.26 15.43 26.98
N PRO A 191 7.09 15.95 26.05
CA PRO A 191 7.88 15.10 25.16
C PRO A 191 8.90 14.34 26.00
N LYS A 192 8.64 13.05 26.21
CA LYS A 192 9.61 12.16 26.85
C LYS A 192 10.55 11.68 25.76
N ARG A 193 11.72 12.31 25.64
CA ARG A 193 12.81 11.74 24.84
C ARG A 193 13.38 10.58 25.63
N GLU A 194 12.99 9.37 25.29
CA GLU A 194 13.77 8.21 25.72
C GLU A 194 15.12 8.24 24.99
N PRO A 195 16.24 8.06 25.69
CA PRO A 195 17.54 7.96 25.04
C PRO A 195 17.49 6.78 24.08
N ASP A 196 18.03 6.95 22.87
CA ASP A 196 18.09 5.91 21.84
C ASP A 196 18.61 4.61 22.49
N GLY A 197 17.71 3.64 22.63
CA GLY A 197 18.02 2.36 23.24
C GLY A 197 19.13 1.69 22.44
N VAL A 198 20.27 1.44 23.08
CA VAL A 198 21.37 0.69 22.46
C VAL A 198 20.91 -0.76 22.32
N TYR A 199 20.47 -1.13 21.12
CA TYR A 199 20.12 -2.50 20.80
C TYR A 199 21.40 -3.32 20.62
N PHE A 200 21.77 -4.07 21.66
CA PHE A 200 22.74 -5.14 21.53
C PHE A 200 22.07 -6.32 20.83
N CYS A 201 22.33 -6.49 19.52
CA CYS A 201 22.13 -7.80 18.89
C CYS A 201 23.18 -8.76 19.49
N ARG A 202 22.70 -9.85 20.09
CA ARG A 202 23.53 -10.98 20.54
C ARG A 202 23.18 -12.21 19.71
#